data_AF-A0A5N4DBP6-F1
#
_entry.id   AF-A0A5N4DBP6-F1
#
_cell.length_a   1.000
_cell.length_b   1.000
_cell.length_c   1.000
_cell.angle_alpha   90.00
_cell.angle_beta   90.00
_cell.angle_gamma   90.00
#
_symmetry.space_group_name_H-M   'P 1'
#
loop_
_entity.id
_entity.type
_entity.pdbx_description
1 polymer ?
#
loop_
_entity_poly.entity_id
_entity_poly.type
_entity_poly.pdbx_seq_one_letter_code
_entity_poly.pdbx_strand_id
1 'polypeptide(L)'
;MQFSTAVSPQSFSTPGWKVETKYSTRVLTGNWLEERRKFTKDTEKTPQSIYRKEYVPFPGHRPDRISMWYSKRRVEGLPYKHLITHHQEPSHHHLISTYDDHYNRHNYNPDLPRLRTWNGHQLLWLPEKSDFPLLGIFIIRDCPLDWVLRGP
;
A
#
# COMPACT_ATOMS: atom_id res chain seq x y z
N MET A 1 52.33 8.98 58.64
CA MET A 1 52.10 9.87 57.47
C MET A 1 52.84 9.27 56.29
N GLN A 2 52.12 8.73 55.30
CA GLN A 2 52.72 8.17 54.09
C GLN A 2 52.41 9.11 52.93
N PHE A 3 53.45 9.70 52.33
CA PHE A 3 53.35 10.45 51.09
C PHE A 3 53.48 9.46 49.94
N SER A 4 52.38 9.16 49.24
CA SER A 4 52.41 8.39 48.00
C SER A 4 52.85 9.31 46.85
N THR A 5 54.12 9.25 46.46
CA THR A 5 54.61 9.81 45.20
C THR A 5 54.16 8.91 44.05
N ALA A 6 52.95 9.16 43.54
CA ALA A 6 52.51 8.57 42.29
C ALA A 6 53.32 9.18 41.14
N VAL A 7 54.32 8.43 40.64
CA VAL A 7 55.04 8.77 39.42
C VAL A 7 54.07 8.56 38.26
N SER A 8 53.51 9.63 37.73
CA SER A 8 52.74 9.59 36.48
C SER A 8 53.67 9.17 35.33
N PRO A 9 53.33 8.16 34.52
CA PRO A 9 54.20 7.75 33.41
C PRO A 9 54.40 8.90 32.44
N GLN A 10 55.66 9.12 32.05
CA GLN A 10 56.05 10.10 31.04
C GLN A 10 55.35 9.74 29.72
N SER A 11 54.63 10.69 29.12
CA SER A 11 54.07 10.52 27.77
C SER A 11 55.23 10.29 26.79
N PHE A 12 55.21 9.17 26.07
CA PHE A 12 56.24 8.70 25.11
C PHE A 12 56.60 9.66 23.95
N SER A 13 56.12 10.90 23.97
CA SER A 13 56.28 11.90 22.92
C SER A 13 57.33 12.98 23.24
N THR A 14 57.92 13.01 24.44
CA THR A 14 58.87 14.08 24.81
C THR A 14 60.29 13.69 24.41
N PRO A 15 60.98 14.44 23.54
CA PRO A 15 62.37 14.15 23.17
C PRO A 15 63.30 14.36 24.39
N GLY A 16 64.25 13.46 24.59
CA GLY A 16 65.05 13.36 25.81
C GLY A 16 65.91 14.59 26.18
N TRP A 17 66.12 15.53 25.26
CA TRP A 17 66.83 16.79 25.52
C TRP A 17 65.95 17.86 26.18
N LYS A 18 64.63 17.64 26.27
CA LYS A 18 63.67 18.59 26.85
C LYS A 18 63.07 18.03 28.13
N VAL A 19 63.87 18.02 29.19
CA VAL A 19 63.46 17.57 30.53
C VAL A 19 62.90 18.77 31.30
N GLU A 20 61.60 19.04 31.13
CA GLU A 20 60.90 20.07 31.89
C GLU A 20 60.30 19.48 33.18
N THR A 21 60.39 20.22 34.28
CA THR A 21 59.76 19.88 35.55
C THR A 21 58.24 20.07 35.43
N LYS A 22 57.45 19.02 35.73
CA LYS A 22 55.99 19.11 35.71
C LYS A 22 55.50 19.64 37.06
N TYR A 23 54.80 20.76 37.03
CA TYR A 23 54.19 21.37 38.20
C TYR A 23 52.67 21.14 38.22
N SER A 24 52.04 21.31 39.38
CA SER A 24 50.57 21.29 39.49
C SER A 24 49.96 22.47 38.73
N THR A 25 48.73 22.32 38.21
CA THR A 25 47.95 23.39 37.55
C THR A 25 47.69 24.61 38.43
N ARG A 26 47.99 24.55 39.74
CA ARG A 26 47.99 25.69 40.66
C ARG A 26 49.15 26.64 40.43
N VAL A 27 50.28 26.13 39.96
CA VAL A 27 51.49 26.89 39.68
C VAL A 27 51.38 27.48 38.27
N LEU A 28 51.61 28.78 38.14
CA LEU A 28 51.46 29.52 36.88
C LEU A 28 52.70 29.36 35.98
N THR A 29 53.03 28.12 35.63
CA THR A 29 54.24 27.79 34.86
C THR A 29 53.91 26.83 33.73
N GLY A 30 54.54 27.02 32.57
CA GLY A 30 54.25 26.23 31.38
C GLY A 30 52.82 26.45 30.87
N ASN A 31 52.17 25.36 30.43
CA ASN A 31 50.84 25.37 29.78
C ASN A 31 49.66 25.39 30.77
N TRP A 32 49.81 26.08 31.91
CA TRP A 32 48.88 26.02 33.04
C TRP A 32 47.44 26.46 32.68
N LEU A 33 47.30 27.41 31.76
CA LEU A 33 46.00 27.97 31.36
C LEU A 33 45.19 26.95 30.55
N GLU A 34 45.81 26.28 29.59
CA GLU A 34 45.17 25.26 28.75
C GLU A 34 44.82 24.00 29.56
N GLU A 35 45.68 23.61 30.51
CA GLU A 35 45.41 22.48 31.40
C GLU A 35 44.18 22.71 32.29
N ARG A 36 43.89 23.97 32.66
CA ARG A 36 42.67 24.34 33.39
C ARG A 36 41.45 24.49 32.49
N ARG A 37 41.63 24.86 31.21
CA ARG A 37 40.56 25.06 30.22
C ARG A 37 40.01 23.77 29.60
N LYS A 38 40.36 22.60 30.14
CA LYS A 38 39.85 21.31 29.65
C LYS A 38 38.33 21.33 29.56
N PHE A 39 37.84 21.19 28.33
CA PHE A 39 36.43 21.25 28.02
C PHE A 39 35.68 20.13 28.77
N THR A 40 34.86 20.52 29.73
CA THR A 40 33.94 19.59 30.39
C THR A 40 32.72 19.48 29.48
N LYS A 41 32.59 18.33 28.79
CA LYS A 41 31.45 18.09 27.90
C LYS A 41 30.19 17.97 28.74
N ASP A 42 29.34 18.99 28.65
CA ASP A 42 28.02 19.01 29.30
C ASP A 42 27.14 17.95 28.61
N THR A 43 27.02 16.77 29.23
CA THR A 43 26.34 15.62 28.61
C THR A 43 24.82 15.84 28.54
N GLU A 44 24.29 16.70 29.40
CA GLU A 44 22.86 17.00 29.52
C GLU A 44 22.31 17.79 28.33
N LYS A 45 23.14 18.58 27.63
CA LYS A 45 22.72 19.48 26.54
C LYS A 45 23.18 19.00 25.18
N THR A 46 22.93 17.73 24.88
CA THR A 46 23.22 17.19 23.55
C THR A 46 22.29 17.86 22.53
N PRO A 47 22.82 18.53 21.49
CA PRO A 47 21.99 19.21 20.49
C PRO A 47 21.11 18.18 19.78
N GLN A 48 19.79 18.38 19.87
CA GLN A 48 18.81 17.56 19.15
C GLN A 48 18.47 18.20 17.80
N SER A 49 18.11 17.36 16.82
CA SER A 49 17.60 17.84 15.54
C SER A 49 16.30 18.62 15.74
N ILE A 50 16.05 19.59 14.85
CA ILE A 50 14.83 20.41 14.86
C ILE A 50 13.59 19.51 14.79
N TYR A 51 13.62 18.52 13.89
CA TYR A 51 12.55 17.52 13.77
C TYR A 51 12.19 16.84 15.09
N ARG A 52 13.18 16.42 15.89
CA ARG A 52 12.91 15.74 17.18
C ARG A 52 12.31 16.68 18.22
N LYS A 53 12.59 17.98 18.14
CA LYS A 53 12.02 18.98 19.05
C LYS A 53 10.56 19.30 18.69
N GLU A 54 10.24 19.33 17.40
CA GLU A 54 8.91 19.70 16.90
C GLU A 54 7.95 18.51 16.79
N TYR A 55 8.49 17.30 16.62
CA TYR A 55 7.67 16.10 16.50
C TYR A 55 7.00 15.76 17.84
N VAL A 56 5.67 15.81 17.85
CA VAL A 56 4.83 15.35 18.97
C VAL A 56 4.37 13.92 18.69
N PRO A 57 4.90 12.90 19.39
CA PRO A 57 4.38 11.55 19.25
C PRO A 57 2.98 11.47 19.84
N PHE A 58 2.06 10.81 19.14
CA PHE A 58 0.72 10.49 19.64
C PHE A 58 0.65 9.01 20.04
N PRO A 59 1.05 8.64 21.27
CA PRO A 59 1.06 7.25 21.71
C PRO A 59 -0.40 6.75 21.81
N GLY A 60 -0.79 5.90 20.87
CA GLY A 60 -2.16 5.35 20.79
C GLY A 60 -2.93 5.78 19.55
N HIS A 61 -2.43 6.75 18.79
CA HIS A 61 -2.98 7.02 17.46
C HIS A 61 -2.60 5.87 16.52
N ARG A 62 -3.59 5.07 16.12
CA ARG A 62 -3.48 4.10 15.03
C ARG A 62 -4.25 4.65 13.83
N PRO A 63 -3.64 4.72 12.63
CA PRO A 63 -4.38 5.08 11.43
C PRO A 63 -5.52 4.07 11.22
N ASP A 64 -6.68 4.55 10.80
CA ASP A 64 -7.83 3.68 10.52
C ASP A 64 -7.55 2.81 9.29
N ARG A 65 -7.18 1.57 9.56
CA ARG A 65 -6.81 0.58 8.55
C ARG A 65 -7.98 0.22 7.65
N ILE A 66 -9.22 0.32 8.15
CA ILE A 66 -10.44 0.03 7.39
C ILE A 66 -10.67 1.13 6.35
N SER A 67 -10.70 2.40 6.78
CA SER A 67 -10.84 3.54 5.86
C SER A 67 -9.72 3.61 4.82
N MET A 68 -8.48 3.31 5.23
CA MET A 68 -7.35 3.24 4.31
C MET A 68 -7.55 2.15 3.24
N TRP A 69 -8.03 0.98 3.64
CA TRP A 69 -8.23 -0.14 2.72
C TRP A 69 -9.38 0.11 1.75
N TYR A 70 -10.50 0.68 2.21
CA TYR A 70 -11.59 1.08 1.32
C TYR A 70 -11.15 2.18 0.34
N SER A 71 -10.40 3.18 0.82
CA SER A 71 -9.85 4.23 -0.05
C SER A 71 -8.93 3.65 -1.12
N LYS A 72 -8.02 2.74 -0.73
CA LYS A 72 -7.13 2.05 -1.67
C LYS A 72 -7.91 1.24 -2.70
N ARG A 73 -8.88 0.44 -2.26
CA ARG A 73 -9.73 -0.38 -3.12
C ARG A 73 -10.55 0.44 -4.11
N ARG A 74 -10.99 1.66 -3.75
CA ARG A 74 -11.72 2.56 -4.66
C ARG A 74 -10.84 3.12 -5.78
N VAL A 75 -9.55 3.28 -5.51
CA VAL A 75 -8.56 3.83 -6.47
C VAL A 75 -7.88 2.70 -7.27
N GLU A 76 -7.90 1.47 -6.76
CA GLU A 76 -7.26 0.33 -7.42
C GLU A 76 -8.11 -0.26 -8.55
N GLY A 77 -7.62 -0.06 -9.77
CA GLY A 77 -7.98 -0.86 -10.94
C GLY A 77 -9.16 -0.36 -11.75
N LEU A 78 -9.31 -0.94 -12.94
CA LEU A 78 -10.45 -0.72 -13.80
C LEU A 78 -11.62 -1.58 -13.31
N PRO A 79 -12.88 -1.08 -13.28
CA PRO A 79 -14.01 -1.89 -12.87
C PRO A 79 -14.14 -3.14 -13.74
N TYR A 80 -14.43 -4.29 -13.14
CA TYR A 80 -14.66 -5.58 -13.82
C TYR A 80 -15.56 -5.46 -15.05
N LYS A 81 -16.59 -4.60 -14.96
CA LYS A 81 -17.52 -4.30 -16.06
C LYS A 81 -16.78 -3.94 -17.35
N HIS A 82 -15.72 -3.15 -17.29
CA HIS A 82 -14.98 -2.72 -18.48
C HIS A 82 -13.98 -3.77 -19.00
N LEU A 83 -13.65 -4.79 -18.21
CA LEU A 83 -12.67 -5.82 -18.59
C LEU A 83 -13.33 -7.02 -19.28
N ILE A 84 -14.50 -7.44 -18.78
CA ILE A 84 -15.09 -8.72 -19.14
C ILE A 84 -16.45 -8.57 -19.83
N THR A 85 -17.16 -7.46 -19.64
CA THR A 85 -18.47 -7.29 -20.31
C THR A 85 -18.29 -6.84 -21.75
N HIS A 86 -18.89 -7.60 -22.66
CA HIS A 86 -19.02 -7.25 -24.06
C HIS A 86 -20.34 -6.48 -24.23
N HIS A 87 -20.28 -5.28 -24.83
CA HIS A 87 -21.45 -4.45 -25.17
C HIS A 87 -22.48 -4.17 -24.05
N GLN A 88 -22.06 -4.19 -22.77
CA GLN A 88 -22.98 -3.99 -21.62
C GLN A 88 -24.08 -5.05 -21.53
N GLU A 89 -23.86 -6.24 -22.10
CA GLU A 89 -24.84 -7.32 -22.04
C GLU A 89 -25.06 -7.78 -20.59
N PRO A 90 -26.33 -7.93 -20.16
CA PRO A 90 -26.64 -8.53 -18.88
C PRO A 90 -26.16 -9.98 -18.81
N SER A 91 -25.59 -10.37 -17.67
CA SER A 91 -25.04 -11.72 -17.46
C SER A 91 -26.06 -12.86 -17.61
N HIS A 92 -27.36 -12.56 -17.50
CA HIS A 92 -28.45 -13.52 -17.52
C HIS A 92 -29.05 -13.77 -18.93
N HIS A 93 -28.49 -13.16 -19.98
CA HIS A 93 -29.03 -13.32 -21.34
C HIS A 93 -28.86 -14.74 -21.92
N HIS A 94 -27.86 -15.51 -21.50
CA HIS A 94 -27.52 -16.80 -22.14
C HIS A 94 -27.71 -18.00 -21.21
N LEU A 95 -28.85 -18.06 -20.51
CA LEU A 95 -29.17 -19.14 -19.56
C LEU A 95 -29.85 -20.36 -20.21
N ILE A 96 -30.29 -20.25 -21.46
CA ILE A 96 -30.95 -21.34 -22.20
C ILE A 96 -30.01 -21.86 -23.28
N SER A 97 -29.80 -23.18 -23.29
CA SER A 97 -29.05 -23.83 -24.37
C SER A 97 -29.92 -24.02 -25.62
N THR A 98 -29.30 -24.04 -26.80
CA THR A 98 -29.99 -24.33 -28.06
C THR A 98 -30.64 -25.72 -28.08
N TYR A 99 -30.07 -26.67 -27.35
CA TYR A 99 -30.65 -27.99 -27.15
C TYR A 99 -31.99 -27.90 -26.40
N ASP A 100 -32.00 -27.22 -25.25
CA ASP A 100 -33.19 -27.07 -24.42
C ASP A 100 -34.34 -26.36 -25.17
N ASP A 101 -34.03 -25.28 -25.89
CA ASP A 101 -35.02 -24.56 -26.70
C ASP A 101 -35.63 -25.42 -27.82
N HIS A 102 -34.84 -26.28 -28.47
CA HIS A 102 -35.34 -27.15 -29.54
C HIS A 102 -36.28 -28.23 -29.00
N TYR A 103 -35.95 -28.86 -27.87
CA TYR A 103 -36.76 -29.95 -27.31
C TYR A 103 -37.99 -29.45 -26.58
N ASN A 104 -37.84 -28.42 -25.74
CA ASN A 104 -38.93 -27.90 -24.91
C ASN A 104 -39.76 -26.82 -25.61
N ARG A 105 -39.35 -26.37 -26.80
CA ARG A 105 -40.05 -25.36 -27.62
C ARG A 105 -40.40 -24.10 -26.84
N HIS A 106 -39.53 -23.68 -25.92
CA HIS A 106 -39.77 -22.57 -24.98
C HIS A 106 -40.12 -21.26 -25.70
N ASN A 107 -39.58 -21.02 -26.91
CA ASN A 107 -39.94 -19.85 -27.72
C ASN A 107 -39.87 -20.13 -29.23
N TYR A 108 -40.97 -20.63 -29.80
CA TYR A 108 -41.22 -20.49 -31.23
C TYR A 108 -41.66 -19.04 -31.51
N ASN A 109 -40.69 -18.16 -31.82
CA ASN A 109 -40.99 -16.83 -32.33
C ASN A 109 -41.12 -16.89 -33.88
N PRO A 110 -42.32 -16.77 -34.46
CA PRO A 110 -42.52 -16.83 -35.90
C PRO A 110 -41.92 -15.62 -36.65
N ASP A 111 -41.65 -14.52 -35.94
CA ASP A 111 -41.21 -13.25 -36.55
C ASP A 111 -39.70 -13.22 -36.83
N LEU A 112 -38.94 -14.17 -36.28
CA LEU A 112 -37.49 -14.25 -36.50
C LEU A 112 -37.15 -15.27 -37.61
N PRO A 113 -36.29 -14.90 -38.57
CA PRO A 113 -35.86 -15.81 -39.61
C PRO A 113 -35.04 -16.96 -39.01
N ARG A 114 -35.34 -18.20 -39.46
CA ARG A 114 -34.66 -19.42 -38.98
C ARG A 114 -33.20 -19.51 -39.42
N LEU A 115 -32.83 -18.82 -40.50
CA LEU A 115 -31.49 -18.85 -41.07
C LEU A 115 -31.01 -17.42 -41.28
N ARG A 116 -29.72 -17.19 -41.01
CA ARG A 116 -29.03 -15.95 -41.33
C ARG A 116 -29.12 -15.62 -42.83
N THR A 117 -29.49 -14.37 -43.14
CA THR A 117 -29.63 -13.86 -44.52
C THR A 117 -28.69 -12.69 -44.77
N TRP A 118 -28.05 -12.62 -45.95
CA TRP A 118 -27.21 -11.48 -46.33
C TRP A 118 -28.07 -10.30 -46.81
N ASN A 119 -27.88 -9.11 -46.24
CA ASN A 119 -28.52 -7.89 -46.70
C ASN A 119 -27.57 -7.07 -47.58
N GLY A 120 -27.82 -7.05 -48.89
CA GLY A 120 -27.00 -6.33 -49.86
C GLY A 120 -27.03 -4.81 -49.72
N HIS A 121 -28.09 -4.22 -49.14
CA HIS A 121 -28.17 -2.77 -48.93
C HIS A 121 -27.34 -2.31 -47.75
N GLN A 122 -27.30 -3.10 -46.68
CA GLN A 122 -26.55 -2.78 -45.48
C GLN A 122 -25.12 -3.34 -45.50
N LEU A 123 -24.84 -4.31 -46.37
CA LEU A 123 -23.59 -5.07 -46.44
C LEU A 123 -23.29 -5.81 -45.13
N LEU A 124 -24.33 -6.39 -44.52
CA LEU A 124 -24.28 -7.09 -43.25
C LEU A 124 -25.00 -8.43 -43.37
N TRP A 125 -24.56 -9.41 -42.59
CA TRP A 125 -25.39 -10.55 -42.25
C TRP A 125 -26.46 -10.12 -41.24
N LEU A 126 -27.73 -10.37 -41.56
CA LEU A 126 -28.81 -10.12 -40.61
C LEU A 126 -28.75 -11.13 -39.45
N PRO A 127 -29.10 -10.69 -38.23
CA PRO A 127 -29.08 -11.55 -37.06
C PRO A 127 -30.08 -12.70 -37.20
N GLU A 128 -29.68 -13.87 -36.72
CA GLU A 128 -30.49 -15.09 -36.69
C GLU A 128 -31.21 -15.20 -35.33
N LYS A 129 -32.17 -16.12 -35.21
CA LYS A 129 -32.78 -16.52 -33.94
C LYS A 129 -31.75 -16.69 -32.80
N SER A 130 -30.57 -17.28 -33.07
CA SER A 130 -29.52 -17.51 -32.06
C SER A 130 -28.84 -16.24 -31.55
N ASP A 131 -28.88 -15.16 -32.33
CA ASP A 131 -28.31 -13.86 -31.94
C ASP A 131 -29.23 -13.11 -30.95
N PHE A 132 -30.45 -13.59 -30.73
CA PHE A 132 -31.41 -13.04 -29.78
C PHE A 132 -31.51 -13.94 -28.55
N PRO A 133 -30.91 -13.55 -27.41
CA PRO A 133 -30.98 -14.34 -26.19
C PRO A 133 -32.42 -14.51 -25.72
N LEU A 134 -32.80 -15.77 -25.44
CA LEU A 134 -34.10 -16.06 -24.83
C LEU A 134 -34.04 -15.74 -23.34
N LEU A 135 -34.93 -14.87 -22.88
CA LEU A 135 -35.11 -14.61 -21.45
C LEU A 135 -35.80 -15.82 -20.82
N GLY A 136 -35.01 -16.71 -20.23
CA GLY A 136 -35.51 -17.82 -19.44
C GLY A 136 -35.86 -17.39 -18.02
N ILE A 137 -37.15 -17.45 -17.66
CA ILE A 137 -37.52 -17.51 -16.25
C ILE A 137 -37.29 -18.96 -15.82
N PHE A 138 -36.16 -19.24 -15.18
CA PHE A 138 -35.94 -20.49 -14.49
C PHE A 138 -36.87 -20.54 -13.26
N ILE A 139 -38.10 -21.01 -13.45
CA ILE A 139 -38.96 -21.41 -12.32
C ILE A 139 -38.41 -22.74 -11.82
N ILE A 140 -37.38 -22.69 -10.97
CA ILE A 140 -37.07 -23.81 -10.10
C ILE A 140 -38.31 -23.98 -9.21
N ARG A 141 -39.04 -25.07 -9.43
CA ARG A 141 -40.22 -25.50 -8.66
C ARG A 141 -40.24 -24.90 -7.25
N ASP A 142 -41.21 -24.01 -7.02
CA ASP A 142 -41.71 -23.55 -5.72
C ASP A 142 -40.74 -22.84 -4.76
N CYS A 143 -39.63 -22.26 -5.25
CA CYS A 143 -38.80 -21.38 -4.42
C CYS A 143 -38.60 -20.02 -5.11
N PRO A 144 -39.22 -18.93 -4.63
CA PRO A 144 -38.83 -17.59 -5.04
C PRO A 144 -37.47 -17.31 -4.40
N LEU A 145 -36.39 -17.64 -5.11
CA LEU A 145 -35.09 -17.09 -4.79
C LEU A 145 -35.11 -15.63 -5.25
N ASP A 146 -35.48 -14.76 -4.31
CA ASP A 146 -35.20 -13.34 -4.36
C ASP A 146 -33.68 -13.17 -4.56
N TRP A 147 -33.24 -13.14 -5.81
CA TRP A 147 -31.92 -12.65 -6.19
C TRP A 147 -31.90 -11.13 -6.12
N VAL A 148 -32.39 -10.58 -4.99
CA VAL A 148 -32.02 -9.25 -4.53
C VAL A 148 -30.54 -9.35 -4.17
N LEU A 149 -29.72 -9.10 -5.17
CA LEU A 149 -28.28 -8.95 -5.07
C LEU A 149 -27.98 -7.85 -4.04
N ARG A 150 -27.85 -8.27 -2.78
CA ARG A 150 -27.02 -7.60 -1.80
C ARG A 150 -25.56 -7.82 -2.21
N GLY A 151 -24.99 -6.77 -2.78
CA GLY A 151 -23.59 -6.35 -2.59
C GLY A 151 -22.63 -6.66 -3.74
N PRO A 152 -21.45 -6.02 -3.77
CA PRO A 152 -20.95 -4.92 -2.92
C PRO A 152 -21.15 -3.50 -3.49
#